data_AF-A0A8H9TAN7-F1
#
_entry.id   AF-A0A8H9TAN7-F1
#
_cell.length_a   1.000
_cell.length_b   1.000
_cell.length_c   1.000
_cell.angle_alpha   90.00
_cell.angle_beta   90.00
_cell.angle_gamma   90.00
#
_symmetry.space_group_name_H-M   'P 1'
#
loop_
_entity.id
_entity.type
_entity.pdbx_description
1 polymer ?
#
loop_
_entity_poly.entity_id
_entity_poly.type
_entity_poly.pdbx_seq_one_letter_code
_entity_poly.pdbx_strand_id
1 'polypeptide(L)' 'AQPNKAIMIGDSKSDILAAKAANIDVIALSYGYNQGENLEDYNPQYLCDHFLDIIPVLTQR' A
#
# COMPACT_ATOMS: atom_id res chain seq x y z
N ALA A 1 15.24 4.10 -12.20
CA ALA A 1 14.84 3.13 -11.16
C ALA A 1 14.11 1.95 -11.83
N GLN A 2 13.99 0.80 -11.17
CA GLN A 2 13.16 -0.34 -11.62
C GLN A 2 11.91 -0.40 -10.73
N PRO A 3 10.78 0.26 -11.11
CA PRO A 3 9.61 0.40 -10.23
C PRO A 3 9.01 -0.94 -9.79
N ASN A 4 9.12 -1.96 -10.65
CA ASN A 4 8.72 -3.33 -10.37
C ASN A 4 9.58 -4.06 -9.31
N LYS A 5 10.71 -3.49 -8.89
CA LYS A 5 11.49 -3.95 -7.73
C LYS A 5 11.21 -3.13 -6.46
N ALA A 6 10.36 -2.12 -6.60
CA ALA A 6 9.69 -1.29 -5.60
C ALA A 6 8.48 -1.97 -4.93
N ILE A 7 8.24 -1.72 -3.65
CA ILE A 7 6.89 -1.71 -3.09
C ILE A 7 6.78 -0.61 -2.03
N MET A 8 5.66 0.11 -2.03
CA MET A 8 5.31 1.03 -0.96
C MET A 8 4.47 0.29 0.08
N ILE A 9 4.73 0.53 1.37
CA ILE A 9 3.90 0.05 2.47
C ILE A 9 3.59 1.26 3.34
N GLY A 10 2.31 1.57 3.52
CA GLY A 10 1.88 2.75 4.28
C GLY A 10 0.41 2.67 4.71
N ASP A 11 -0.01 3.63 5.51
CA ASP A 11 -1.32 3.67 6.18
C ASP A 11 -2.12 4.94 5.83
N SER A 12 -1.65 5.71 4.84
CA SER A 12 -2.28 6.99 4.48
C SER A 12 -2.57 7.12 2.98
N LYS A 13 -3.50 8.03 2.67
CA LYS A 13 -3.76 8.53 1.31
C LYS A 13 -2.47 8.93 0.58
N SER A 14 -1.57 9.61 1.28
CA SER A 14 -0.32 10.12 0.71
C SER A 14 0.57 8.99 0.21
N ASP A 15 0.64 7.87 0.94
CA ASP A 15 1.45 6.71 0.54
C ASP A 15 0.91 6.09 -0.75
N ILE A 16 -0.41 5.95 -0.84
CA ILE A 16 -1.09 5.39 -2.02
C ILE A 16 -0.86 6.30 -3.23
N LEU A 17 -1.08 7.61 -3.09
CA LEU A 17 -0.90 8.56 -4.18
C LEU A 17 0.57 8.68 -4.63
N ALA A 18 1.51 8.65 -3.68
CA ALA A 18 2.94 8.68 -3.98
C ALA A 18 3.39 7.42 -4.74
N ALA A 19 2.95 6.24 -4.30
CA ALA A 19 3.26 4.98 -4.96
C ALA A 19 2.73 4.94 -6.41
N LYS A 20 1.48 5.38 -6.60
CA LYS A 20 0.86 5.51 -7.93
C LYS A 20 1.61 6.48 -8.83
N ALA A 21 1.96 7.67 -8.31
CA ALA A 21 2.75 8.64 -9.07
C ALA A 21 4.15 8.11 -9.46
N ALA A 22 4.71 7.21 -8.66
CA ALA A 22 5.99 6.55 -8.91
C ALA A 22 5.88 5.28 -9.78
N ASN A 23 4.68 4.86 -10.19
CA ASN A 23 4.40 3.56 -10.83
C ASN A 23 4.93 2.36 -10.02
N ILE A 24 4.73 2.38 -8.70
CA ILE A 24 5.12 1.32 -7.77
C ILE A 24 3.85 0.78 -7.08
N ASP A 25 3.77 -0.55 -6.91
CA ASP A 25 2.65 -1.15 -6.17
C ASP A 25 2.66 -0.72 -4.70
N VAL A 26 1.47 -0.63 -4.11
CA VAL A 26 1.28 -0.22 -2.72
C VAL A 26 0.47 -1.24 -1.94
N ILE A 27 0.98 -1.58 -0.75
CA ILE A 27 0.21 -2.24 0.30
C ILE A 27 -0.24 -1.15 1.27
N ALA A 28 -1.54 -0.91 1.30
CA ALA A 28 -2.17 -0.07 2.31
C ALA A 28 -2.46 -0.90 3.56
N LEU A 29 -2.13 -0.37 4.74
CA LEU A 29 -2.53 -0.95 6.02
C LEU A 29 -3.84 -0.30 6.45
N SER A 30 -4.89 -1.09 6.72
CA SER A 30 -6.21 -0.56 7.10
C SER A 30 -6.24 0.07 8.50
N TYR A 31 -5.18 -0.17 9.28
CA TYR A 31 -4.93 0.45 10.58
C TYR A 31 -3.79 1.48 10.50
N GLY A 32 -3.75 2.38 11.48
CA GLY A 32 -2.74 3.43 11.56
C GLY A 32 -3.37 4.82 11.63
N TYR A 33 -2.62 5.84 11.19
CA TYR A 33 -3.04 7.23 11.16
C TYR A 33 -3.54 7.64 9.77
N ASN A 34 -4.62 7.00 9.31
CA ASN A 34 -5.27 7.28 8.02
C ASN A 34 -6.12 8.58 8.01
N GLN A 35 -6.14 9.34 9.11
CA GLN A 35 -6.90 10.58 9.27
C GLN A 35 -8.43 10.44 9.09
N GLY A 36 -8.97 9.24 9.29
CA GLY A 36 -10.40 8.95 9.13
C GLY A 36 -10.83 8.70 7.68
N GLU A 37 -9.87 8.62 6.77
CA GLU A 37 -10.11 8.28 5.37
C GLU A 37 -10.29 6.77 5.20
N ASN A 38 -11.21 6.37 4.32
CA ASN A 38 -11.28 4.99 3.87
C ASN A 38 -10.21 4.75 2.77
N LEU A 39 -9.17 3.98 3.10
CA LEU A 39 -8.06 3.74 2.16
C LEU A 39 -8.49 2.98 0.90
N GLU A 40 -9.59 2.22 0.94
CA GLU A 40 -10.16 1.52 -0.22
C GLU A 40 -10.55 2.50 -1.34
N ASP A 41 -11.05 3.69 -1.00
CA ASP A 41 -11.49 4.72 -1.96
C ASP A 41 -10.34 5.21 -2.86
N TYR A 42 -9.10 4.98 -2.43
CA TYR A 42 -7.89 5.34 -3.15
C TYR A 42 -7.34 4.21 -4.02
N ASN A 43 -8.03 3.07 -4.14
CA ASN A 43 -7.67 1.88 -4.93
C ASN A 43 -6.20 1.46 -4.76
N PRO A 44 -5.75 1.07 -3.54
CA PRO A 44 -4.42 0.49 -3.35
C PRO A 44 -4.31 -0.86 -4.07
N GLN A 45 -3.08 -1.32 -4.32
CA GLN A 45 -2.88 -2.62 -4.97
C GLN A 45 -3.26 -3.77 -4.03
N TYR A 46 -2.99 -3.59 -2.74
CA TYR A 46 -3.35 -4.50 -1.67
C TYR A 46 -3.81 -3.69 -0.45
N LEU A 47 -4.80 -4.19 0.28
CA LEU A 47 -5.20 -3.69 1.60
C LEU A 47 -5.02 -4.81 2.61
N CYS A 48 -4.34 -4.52 3.73
CA CYS A 48 -4.01 -5.49 4.77
C CYS A 48 -4.46 -5.01 6.14
N ASP A 49 -5.03 -5.90 6.95
CA ASP A 49 -5.53 -5.57 8.29
C ASP A 49 -4.49 -5.78 9.38
N HIS A 50 -3.51 -6.65 9.13
CA HIS A 50 -2.38 -6.89 10.01
C HIS A 50 -1.07 -6.80 9.24
N PHE A 51 -0.02 -6.34 9.91
CA PHE A 51 1.30 -6.23 9.28
C PHE A 51 1.80 -7.57 8.71
N LEU A 52 1.42 -8.70 9.32
CA LEU A 52 1.85 -10.02 8.85
C LEU A 52 1.16 -10.44 7.55
N ASP A 53 0.03 -9.82 7.19
CA ASP A 53 -0.70 -10.12 5.94
C ASP A 53 0.09 -9.69 4.69
N ILE A 54 1.17 -8.90 4.86
CA ILE A 54 2.07 -8.54 3.76
C ILE A 54 2.91 -9.72 3.28
N ILE A 55 3.15 -10.75 4.12
CA ILE A 55 4.05 -11.85 3.79
C ILE A 55 3.55 -12.65 2.56
N PRO A 56 2.26 -13.08 2.50
CA PRO A 56 1.70 -13.67 1.29
C PRO A 56 1.83 -12.77 0.06
N VAL A 57 1.57 -11.47 0.20
CA VAL A 57 1.67 -10.49 -0.91
C VAL A 57 3.09 -10.42 -1.47
N LEU A 58 4.10 -10.35 -0.60
CA LEU A 58 5.51 -10.23 -1.00
C LEU A 58 6.09 -11.53 -1.57
N THR A 59 5.53 -12.68 -1.22
CA THR A 59 6.04 -14.00 -1.66
C THR A 59 5.40 -14.50 -2.95
N GLN A 60 4.28 -13.92 -3.39
CA GLN A 60 3.52 -14.33 -4.58
C GLN A 60 3.73 -13.42 -5.80
N ARG A 61 4.65 -12.46 -5.72
CA ARG A 61 4.86 -11.41 -6.71
C ARG A 61 5.98 -11.72 -7.70
#